data_AF-A0A846PRV8-F1
#
_entry.id   AF-A0A846PRV8-F1
#
_cell.length_a   1.000
_cell.length_b   1.000
_cell.length_c   1.000
_cell.angle_alpha   90.00
_cell.angle_beta   90.00
_cell.angle_gamma   90.00
#
_symmetry.space_group_name_H-M   'P 1'
#
loop_
_entity.id
_entity.type
_entity.pdbx_description
1 polymer ?
#
loop_
_entity_poly.entity_id
_entity_poly.type
_entity_poly.pdbx_seq_one_letter_code
_entity_poly.pdbx_strand_id
1 'polypeptide(L)'
;MDFDQAGFSDFDLELEDFEVRKTKKFERVWNVGEGGSIVLSVLDGDVVYFGACDGNVYAISADTGREIWRFKTDAPAWGTPCIHGDMLFIGSYDHNLYAL
;
A
#
# COMPACT_ATOMS: atom_id res chain seq x y z
N MET A 1 65.89 -36.02 1.22
CA MET A 1 65.74 -34.90 2.18
C MET A 1 64.42 -34.27 1.85
N ASP A 2 63.38 -34.73 2.55
CA ASP A 2 62.03 -34.22 2.48
C ASP A 2 61.96 -32.91 3.26
N PHE A 3 61.31 -31.91 2.68
CA PHE A 3 60.77 -30.78 3.44
C PHE A 3 59.26 -30.81 3.28
N ASP A 4 58.63 -31.33 4.33
CA ASP A 4 57.22 -31.21 4.62
C ASP A 4 56.84 -29.75 4.92
N GLN A 5 55.61 -29.42 4.51
CA GLN A 5 54.64 -28.55 5.18
C GLN A 5 54.92 -27.03 5.32
N ALA A 6 54.16 -26.27 4.54
CA ALA A 6 53.40 -25.15 5.10
C ALA A 6 52.00 -25.18 4.49
N GLY A 7 51.05 -25.74 5.25
CA GLY A 7 49.63 -25.72 4.92
C GLY A 7 49.09 -24.30 5.05
N PHE A 8 48.61 -23.74 3.94
CA PHE A 8 47.55 -22.77 3.98
C PHE A 8 46.31 -23.53 3.57
N SER A 9 45.43 -23.78 4.54
CA SER A 9 44.10 -24.31 4.27
C SER A 9 43.43 -23.31 3.34
N ASP A 10 43.20 -23.72 2.09
CA ASP A 10 42.18 -23.11 1.26
C ASP A 10 40.92 -23.09 2.11
N PHE A 11 40.52 -21.89 2.54
CA PHE A 11 39.19 -21.69 3.08
C PHE A 11 38.25 -21.94 1.89
N ASP A 12 37.85 -23.20 1.73
CA ASP A 12 36.70 -23.61 0.94
C ASP A 12 35.49 -22.98 1.61
N LEU A 13 35.26 -21.69 1.32
CA LEU A 13 33.96 -21.07 1.49
C LEU A 13 33.08 -21.73 0.45
N GLU A 14 32.43 -22.82 0.84
CA GLU A 14 31.24 -23.32 0.16
C GLU A 14 30.27 -22.13 0.09
N LEU A 15 30.20 -21.50 -1.08
CA LEU A 15 29.15 -20.54 -1.40
C LEU A 15 27.87 -21.36 -1.36
N GLU A 16 27.12 -21.27 -0.27
CA GLU A 16 25.77 -21.82 -0.21
C GLU A 16 24.99 -21.26 -1.40
N ASP A 17 24.47 -22.15 -2.24
CA ASP A 17 23.66 -21.81 -3.40
C ASP A 17 22.47 -20.97 -2.91
N PHE A 18 22.53 -19.66 -3.12
CA PHE A 18 21.40 -18.78 -2.87
C PHE A 18 20.32 -19.11 -3.89
N GLU A 19 19.32 -19.89 -3.47
CA GLU A 19 18.13 -20.10 -4.28
C GLU A 19 17.40 -18.77 -4.48
N VAL A 20 17.34 -18.32 -5.74
CA VAL A 20 16.49 -17.21 -6.14
C VAL A 20 15.04 -17.62 -5.92
N ARG A 21 14.44 -17.14 -4.83
CA ARG A 21 13.02 -17.41 -4.51
C ARG A 21 12.14 -17.00 -5.69
N LYS A 22 11.36 -17.94 -6.21
CA LYS A 22 10.34 -17.68 -7.26
C LYS A 22 9.44 -16.53 -6.82
N THR A 23 9.42 -15.46 -7.60
CA THR A 23 8.58 -14.29 -7.32
C THR A 23 7.12 -14.63 -7.66
N LYS A 24 6.22 -14.36 -6.71
CA LYS A 24 4.78 -14.42 -6.97
C LYS A 24 4.45 -13.35 -8.02
N LYS A 25 3.85 -13.75 -9.14
CA LYS A 25 3.29 -12.79 -10.10
C LYS A 25 2.01 -12.22 -9.52
N PHE A 26 1.92 -10.90 -9.48
CA PHE A 26 0.73 -10.18 -9.05
C PHE A 26 -0.06 -9.76 -10.28
N GLU A 27 -1.37 -9.98 -10.25
CA GLU A 27 -2.31 -9.54 -11.28
C GLU A 27 -3.24 -8.48 -10.69
N ARG A 28 -3.62 -7.50 -11.52
CA ARG A 28 -4.57 -6.46 -11.12
C ARG A 28 -5.99 -7.03 -11.13
N VAL A 29 -6.64 -7.05 -9.96
CA VAL A 29 -8.05 -7.49 -9.82
C VAL A 29 -9.01 -6.43 -10.35
N TRP A 30 -8.91 -5.20 -9.86
CA TRP A 30 -9.68 -4.04 -10.33
C TRP A 30 -8.87 -2.74 -10.20
N ASN A 31 -9.41 -1.64 -10.73
CA ASN A 31 -8.93 -0.28 -10.48
C ASN A 31 -10.12 0.69 -10.46
N VAL A 32 -10.02 1.79 -9.72
CA VAL A 32 -11.14 2.73 -9.53
C VAL A 32 -11.34 3.68 -10.73
N GLY A 33 -10.35 3.87 -11.60
CA GLY A 33 -10.48 4.67 -12.84
C GLY A 33 -10.77 6.17 -12.67
N GLU A 34 -11.21 6.61 -11.49
CA GLU A 34 -11.67 7.96 -11.14
C GLU A 34 -11.00 8.44 -9.82
N GLY A 35 -11.12 9.73 -9.49
CA GLY A 35 -10.57 10.33 -8.26
C GLY A 35 -9.20 11.01 -8.41
N GLY A 36 -8.43 10.67 -9.45
CA GLY A 36 -7.07 11.17 -9.62
C GLY A 36 -6.08 10.49 -8.67
N SER A 37 -5.04 11.21 -8.22
CA SER A 37 -4.03 10.66 -7.32
C SER A 37 -4.62 10.33 -5.95
N ILE A 38 -4.54 9.05 -5.60
CA ILE A 38 -4.86 8.50 -4.29
C ILE A 38 -3.54 8.34 -3.52
N VAL A 39 -3.46 8.93 -2.34
CA VAL A 39 -2.22 8.89 -1.51
C VAL A 39 -2.33 7.83 -0.43
N LEU A 40 -3.44 7.83 0.31
CA LEU A 40 -3.68 6.95 1.45
C LEU A 40 -5.09 6.37 1.39
N SER A 41 -5.27 5.19 1.97
CA SER A 41 -6.55 4.48 2.03
C SER A 41 -6.63 3.66 3.31
N VAL A 42 -7.86 3.30 3.72
CA VAL A 42 -8.14 2.39 4.83
C VAL A 42 -9.22 1.40 4.41
N LEU A 43 -9.11 0.15 4.87
CA LEU A 43 -10.12 -0.89 4.68
C LEU A 43 -10.85 -1.10 6.01
N ASP A 44 -12.18 -1.11 5.97
CA ASP A 44 -13.04 -1.56 7.07
C ASP A 44 -14.14 -2.47 6.52
N GLY A 45 -14.18 -3.70 7.02
CA GLY A 45 -14.96 -4.78 6.42
C GLY A 45 -14.67 -4.95 4.93
N ASP A 46 -15.71 -4.80 4.11
CA ASP A 46 -15.65 -4.94 2.64
C ASP A 46 -15.60 -3.58 1.92
N VAL A 47 -15.29 -2.50 2.64
CA VAL A 47 -15.28 -1.13 2.11
C VAL A 47 -13.89 -0.51 2.24
N VAL A 48 -13.37 -0.01 1.11
CA VAL A 48 -12.15 0.79 1.08
C VAL A 48 -12.53 2.26 1.04
N TYR A 49 -11.95 3.04 1.94
CA TYR A 49 -12.12 4.48 2.01
C TYR A 49 -10.81 5.19 1.65
N PHE A 50 -10.91 6.26 0.87
CA PHE A 50 -9.75 7.07 0.52
C PHE A 50 -10.18 8.48 0.12
N GLY A 51 -9.30 9.44 0.36
CA GLY A 51 -9.40 10.77 -0.23
C GLY A 51 -8.55 10.86 -1.49
N ALA A 52 -8.93 11.76 -2.40
CA ALA A 52 -8.28 11.91 -3.69
C ALA A 52 -8.00 13.38 -4.05
N CYS A 53 -7.10 13.59 -5.02
CA CYS A 53 -6.64 14.93 -5.39
C CYS A 53 -7.69 15.78 -6.11
N ASP A 54 -8.77 15.16 -6.60
CA ASP A 54 -9.91 15.85 -7.19
C ASP A 54 -10.84 16.51 -6.16
N GLY A 55 -10.50 16.39 -4.88
CA GLY A 55 -11.25 16.93 -3.75
C GLY A 55 -12.51 16.12 -3.47
N ASN A 56 -12.44 14.80 -3.60
CA ASN A 56 -13.48 13.88 -3.16
C ASN A 56 -12.91 12.87 -2.15
N VAL A 57 -13.79 12.44 -1.25
CA VAL A 57 -13.61 11.26 -0.38
C VAL A 57 -14.53 10.18 -0.91
N TYR A 58 -13.99 8.98 -1.10
CA TYR A 58 -14.69 7.85 -1.69
C TYR A 58 -14.82 6.71 -0.69
N ALA A 59 -15.93 5.97 -0.81
CA ALA A 59 -16.06 4.62 -0.32
C ALA A 59 -16.34 3.70 -1.50
N ILE A 60 -15.56 2.63 -1.63
CA ILE A 60 -15.70 1.65 -2.71
C ILE A 60 -15.79 0.23 -2.14
N SER A 61 -16.42 -0.67 -2.88
CA SER A 61 -16.40 -2.10 -2.58
C SER A 61 -14.99 -2.66 -2.77
N ALA A 62 -14.47 -3.36 -1.76
CA ALA A 62 -13.16 -4.02 -1.81
C ALA A 62 -13.10 -5.16 -2.84
N ASP A 63 -14.23 -5.82 -3.11
CA ASP A 63 -14.31 -6.92 -4.06
C ASP A 63 -14.32 -6.45 -5.51
N THR A 64 -15.02 -5.35 -5.77
CA THR A 64 -15.37 -4.94 -7.15
C THR A 64 -14.74 -3.62 -7.59
N GLY A 65 -14.24 -2.81 -6.65
CA GLY A 65 -13.76 -1.45 -6.91
C GLY A 65 -14.86 -0.45 -7.25
N ARG A 66 -16.14 -0.82 -7.14
CA ARG A 66 -17.28 0.06 -7.45
C ARG A 66 -17.52 1.07 -6.35
N GLU A 67 -17.81 2.32 -6.74
CA GLU A 67 -18.24 3.40 -5.84
C GLU A 67 -19.52 2.98 -5.10
N ILE A 68 -19.46 3.04 -3.77
CA ILE A 68 -20.61 2.92 -2.87
C ILE A 68 -21.16 4.33 -2.62
N TRP A 69 -20.28 5.27 -2.28
CA TRP A 69 -20.60 6.69 -2.15
C TRP A 69 -19.36 7.56 -2.35
N ARG A 70 -19.60 8.86 -2.53
CA ARG A 70 -18.57 9.91 -2.51
C ARG A 70 -19.04 11.16 -1.79
N PHE A 71 -18.11 11.89 -1.20
CA PHE A 71 -18.31 13.15 -0.51
C PHE A 71 -17.35 14.21 -1.07
N LYS A 72 -17.87 15.39 -1.42
CA LYS A 72 -17.10 16.48 -2.03
C LYS A 72 -16.49 17.38 -0.95
N THR A 73 -15.18 17.57 -1.00
CA THR A 73 -14.44 18.58 -0.22
C THR A 73 -14.13 19.80 -1.09
N ASP A 74 -13.75 20.92 -0.47
CA ASP A 74 -13.48 22.17 -1.19
C ASP A 74 -12.05 22.23 -1.75
N ALA A 75 -11.18 21.30 -1.34
CA ALA A 75 -9.83 21.10 -1.86
C ALA A 75 -9.42 19.61 -1.80
N PRO A 76 -8.23 19.22 -2.30
CA PRO A 76 -7.75 17.84 -2.24
C PRO A 76 -7.83 17.18 -0.86
N ALA A 77 -8.40 15.97 -0.79
CA ALA A 77 -8.49 15.18 0.43
C ALA A 77 -7.28 14.25 0.56
N TRP A 78 -6.14 14.77 1.02
CA TRP A 78 -4.89 13.99 1.17
C TRP A 78 -4.59 13.52 2.60
N GLY A 79 -5.47 13.81 3.55
CA GLY A 79 -5.30 13.32 4.92
C GLY A 79 -5.32 11.80 5.01
N THR A 80 -4.64 11.25 6.01
CA THR A 80 -4.74 9.82 6.35
C THR A 80 -6.16 9.53 6.85
N PRO A 81 -6.94 8.67 6.19
CA PRO A 81 -8.25 8.29 6.69
C PRO A 81 -8.12 7.46 7.98
N CYS A 82 -9.02 7.69 8.93
CA CYS A 82 -9.11 6.96 10.20
C CYS A 82 -10.56 6.61 10.50
N ILE A 83 -10.83 5.41 11.00
CA ILE A 83 -12.18 4.96 11.30
C ILE A 83 -12.33 4.78 12.82
N HIS A 84 -13.43 5.29 13.37
CA HIS A 84 -13.80 5.07 14.76
C HIS A 84 -15.31 4.89 14.90
N GLY A 85 -15.73 3.66 15.21
CA GLY A 85 -17.13 3.28 15.11
C GLY A 85 -17.60 3.40 13.66
N ASP A 86 -18.74 4.02 13.45
CA ASP A 86 -19.34 4.20 12.12
C ASP A 86 -18.89 5.49 11.42
N MET A 87 -17.85 6.17 11.92
CA MET A 87 -17.35 7.44 11.39
C MET A 87 -16.00 7.30 10.70
N LEU A 88 -15.87 7.94 9.54
CA LEU A 88 -14.62 8.15 8.82
C LEU A 88 -14.10 9.58 9.06
N PHE A 89 -12.89 9.68 9.58
CA PHE A 89 -12.16 10.94 9.75
C PHE A 89 -11.13 11.12 8.64
N ILE A 90 -11.14 12.26 7.95
CA ILE A 90 -10.15 12.57 6.92
C ILE A 90 -9.88 14.07 6.78
N GLY A 91 -8.60 14.42 6.73
CA GLY A 91 -8.15 15.80 6.52
C GLY A 91 -8.14 16.20 5.04
N SER A 92 -8.48 17.46 4.78
CA SER A 92 -8.45 18.08 3.45
C SER A 92 -7.55 19.31 3.43
N TYR A 93 -7.10 19.69 2.24
CA TYR A 93 -6.32 20.90 1.99
C TYR A 93 -7.14 22.19 2.14
N ASP A 94 -8.46 22.11 2.32
CA ASP A 94 -9.34 23.25 2.59
C ASP A 94 -9.32 23.69 4.06
N HIS A 95 -8.34 23.19 4.82
CA HIS A 95 -8.12 23.45 6.25
C HIS A 95 -9.14 22.77 7.18
N ASN A 96 -9.97 21.85 6.67
CA ASN A 96 -10.93 21.12 7.47
C ASN A 96 -10.53 19.66 7.71
N LEU A 97 -10.97 19.14 8.86
CA LEU A 97 -11.07 17.72 9.16
C LEU A 97 -12.54 17.31 9.05
N TYR A 98 -12.83 16.37 8.17
CA TYR A 98 -14.18 15.84 7.98
C TYR A 98 -14.39 14.60 8.85
N ALA A 99 -15.57 14.50 9.45
CA ALA A 99 -16.10 13.28 10.07
C ALA A 99 -17.36 12.90 9.28
N LEU A 100 -17.29 11.80 8.54
CA LEU A 100 -18.31 11.32 7.59
C LEU A 100 -18.95 10.03 8.09
#